data_AF-A0A382R4B5-F1
#
_entry.id   AF-A0A382R4B5-F1
#
_cell.length_a   1.000
_cell.length_b   1.000
_cell.length_c   1.000
_cell.angle_alpha   90.00
_cell.angle_beta   90.00
_cell.angle_gamma   90.00
#
_symmetry.space_group_name_H-M   'P 1'
#
loop_
_entity.id
_entity.type
_entity.pdbx_description
1 polymer ?
#
loop_
_entity_poly.entity_id
_entity_poly.type
_entity_poly.pdbx_seq_one_letter_code
_entity_poly.pdbx_strand_id
1 'polypeptide(L)'
;MKSFKNALILLAVLSFPVLAFSSGKTELNLWKRNANLYGPCGHCADFVNFSENENRKDFSEFNLYDQDGYYTVNLTGSAGTMVTLYGDRGFDTDHGYLVIVKKDDRMVEVEDLEAFTPGQWVDINTQEGSYSVFYRPNQNFKTRVASVKWGKWWTGSNP
;
A
#
# COMPACT_ATOMS: atom_id res chain seq x y z
N MET A 1 -8.49 -66.27 -29.51
CA MET A 1 -8.05 -64.88 -29.68
C MET A 1 -9.04 -63.96 -28.98
N LYS A 2 -8.63 -63.32 -27.88
CA LYS A 2 -9.51 -62.51 -27.02
C LYS A 2 -9.55 -61.07 -27.53
N SER A 3 -10.77 -60.61 -27.83
CA SER A 3 -11.12 -59.20 -28.03
C SER A 3 -10.96 -58.46 -26.70
N PHE A 4 -10.12 -57.42 -26.65
CA PHE A 4 -10.07 -56.47 -25.55
C PHE A 4 -10.58 -55.11 -26.03
N LYS A 5 -11.63 -54.67 -25.35
CA LYS A 5 -12.44 -53.49 -25.62
C LYS A 5 -11.65 -52.22 -25.27
N ASN A 6 -11.76 -51.20 -26.12
CA ASN A 6 -11.27 -49.85 -25.88
C ASN A 6 -11.86 -49.28 -24.58
N ALA A 7 -11.00 -48.90 -23.64
CA ALA A 7 -11.39 -48.15 -22.45
C ALA A 7 -11.34 -46.65 -22.77
N LEU A 8 -12.52 -46.01 -22.73
CA LEU A 8 -12.69 -44.57 -22.86
C LEU A 8 -12.29 -43.91 -21.53
N ILE A 9 -11.20 -43.12 -21.53
CA ILE A 9 -10.76 -42.37 -20.35
C ILE A 9 -11.66 -41.15 -20.19
N LEU A 10 -12.48 -41.15 -19.14
CA LEU A 10 -13.28 -40.00 -18.70
C LEU A 10 -12.34 -38.94 -18.11
N LEU A 11 -12.21 -37.81 -18.80
CA LEU A 11 -11.51 -36.62 -18.34
C LEU A 11 -12.43 -35.87 -17.35
N ALA A 12 -12.25 -36.12 -16.05
CA ALA A 12 -12.90 -35.34 -15.00
C ALA A 12 -12.24 -33.96 -14.91
N VAL A 13 -12.88 -32.95 -15.50
CA VAL A 13 -12.53 -31.54 -15.30
C VAL A 13 -12.86 -31.20 -13.85
N LEU A 14 -11.86 -31.27 -12.97
CA LEU A 14 -11.93 -30.70 -11.63
C LEU A 14 -12.02 -29.18 -11.79
N SER A 15 -13.26 -28.68 -11.82
CA SER A 15 -13.56 -27.28 -11.57
C SER A 15 -13.15 -26.97 -10.13
N PHE A 16 -11.87 -26.65 -9.93
CA PHE A 16 -11.45 -25.97 -8.73
C PHE A 16 -12.25 -24.67 -8.67
N PRO A 17 -12.95 -24.37 -7.57
CA PRO A 17 -13.44 -23.03 -7.37
C PRO A 17 -12.19 -22.16 -7.33
N VAL A 18 -12.00 -21.34 -8.38
CA VAL A 18 -11.13 -20.18 -8.24
C VAL A 18 -11.73 -19.45 -7.06
N LEU A 19 -11.02 -19.46 -5.93
CA LEU A 19 -11.35 -18.62 -4.80
C LEU A 19 -11.37 -17.21 -5.38
N ALA A 20 -12.57 -16.69 -5.62
CA ALA A 20 -12.75 -15.27 -5.83
C ALA A 20 -12.36 -14.67 -4.48
N PHE A 21 -11.09 -14.29 -4.36
CA PHE A 21 -10.66 -13.39 -3.31
C PHE A 21 -11.60 -12.20 -3.45
N SER A 22 -12.47 -12.02 -2.46
CA SER A 22 -13.22 -10.78 -2.31
C SER A 22 -12.17 -9.69 -2.33
N SER A 23 -12.03 -8.98 -3.45
CA SER A 23 -11.23 -7.76 -3.49
C SER A 23 -11.98 -6.78 -2.59
N GLY A 24 -11.64 -6.78 -1.30
CA GLY A 24 -12.03 -5.71 -0.41
C GLY A 24 -11.68 -4.38 -1.08
N LYS A 25 -12.44 -3.32 -0.78
CA LYS A 25 -12.19 -2.01 -1.36
C LYS A 25 -10.70 -1.66 -1.28
N THR A 26 -10.12 -1.25 -2.40
CA THR A 26 -8.74 -0.76 -2.46
C THR A 26 -8.69 0.63 -1.86
N GLU A 27 -8.04 0.75 -0.71
CA GLU A 27 -8.05 1.97 0.09
C GLU A 27 -6.67 2.18 0.73
N LEU A 28 -6.24 3.45 0.76
CA LEU A 28 -5.12 3.91 1.56
C LEU A 28 -5.67 4.59 2.79
N ASN A 29 -5.20 4.11 3.93
CA ASN A 29 -5.57 4.59 5.24
C ASN A 29 -4.35 5.23 5.88
N LEU A 30 -4.38 6.55 6.00
CA LEU A 30 -3.29 7.32 6.57
C LEU A 30 -3.66 7.70 8.02
N TRP A 31 -2.83 7.24 8.95
CA TRP A 31 -2.96 7.54 10.36
C TRP A 31 -1.88 8.52 10.76
N LYS A 32 -2.22 9.50 11.59
CA LYS A 32 -1.23 10.35 12.27
C LYS A 32 -1.19 9.96 13.74
N ARG A 33 -0.09 9.34 14.17
CA ARG A 33 0.17 8.88 15.54
C ARG A 33 0.83 9.99 16.35
N ASN A 34 0.32 10.28 17.53
CA ASN A 34 0.85 11.31 18.42
C ASN A 34 0.30 11.11 19.85
N ALA A 35 1.17 11.13 20.85
CA ALA A 35 0.79 10.96 22.26
C ALA A 35 -0.24 12.00 22.75
N ASN A 36 -0.26 13.19 22.16
CA ASN A 36 -1.18 14.27 22.51
C ASN A 36 -2.51 14.21 21.75
N LEU A 37 -2.63 13.34 20.74
CA LEU A 37 -3.88 13.14 20.01
C LEU A 37 -4.72 12.07 20.71
N TYR A 38 -6.04 12.22 20.66
CA TYR A 38 -7.00 11.25 21.18
C TYR A 38 -8.05 10.95 20.11
N GLY A 39 -7.91 9.80 19.46
CA GLY A 39 -8.77 9.35 18.37
C GLY A 39 -9.16 7.88 18.52
N PRO A 40 -9.85 7.28 17.51
CA PRO A 40 -10.34 5.91 17.58
C PRO A 40 -9.26 4.85 17.84
N CYS A 41 -8.00 5.16 17.57
CA CYS A 41 -6.85 4.30 17.84
C CYS A 41 -6.04 4.72 19.09
N GLY A 42 -6.67 5.44 20.02
CA GLY A 42 -6.03 5.96 21.23
C GLY A 42 -5.23 7.22 20.91
N HIS A 43 -3.93 7.07 20.69
CA HIS A 43 -3.00 8.19 20.48
C HIS A 43 -2.83 8.57 18.99
N CYS A 44 -3.92 8.94 18.32
CA CYS A 44 -3.90 9.31 16.90
C CYS A 44 -4.97 10.31 16.48
N ALA A 45 -4.76 10.99 15.36
CA ALA A 45 -5.77 11.83 14.70
C ALA A 45 -6.95 10.99 14.18
N ASP A 46 -8.02 11.67 13.77
CA ASP A 46 -9.04 11.07 12.92
C ASP A 46 -8.42 10.54 11.63
N PHE A 47 -8.94 9.39 11.22
CA PHE A 47 -8.48 8.63 10.08
C PHE A 47 -8.79 9.33 8.75
N VAL A 48 -7.82 9.38 7.85
CA VAL A 48 -8.05 9.85 6.48
C VAL A 48 -7.94 8.68 5.51
N ASN A 49 -9.05 8.41 4.84
CA ASN A 49 -9.20 7.39 3.83
C ASN A 49 -9.06 8.02 2.43
N PHE A 50 -8.29 7.37 1.58
CA PHE A 50 -8.25 7.66 0.15
C PHE A 50 -8.65 6.40 -0.60
N SER A 51 -9.72 6.46 -1.41
CA SER A 51 -10.07 5.33 -2.27
C SER A 51 -9.12 5.25 -3.46
N GLU A 52 -8.99 4.08 -4.07
CA GLU A 52 -8.18 3.90 -5.28
C GLU A 52 -8.54 4.91 -6.37
N ASN A 53 -7.51 5.43 -7.05
CA ASN A 53 -7.60 6.49 -8.07
C ASN A 53 -8.02 7.88 -7.57
N GLU A 54 -8.34 8.05 -6.29
CA GLU A 54 -8.56 9.36 -5.67
C GLU A 54 -7.22 9.98 -5.26
N ASN A 55 -6.47 10.46 -6.24
CA ASN A 55 -5.24 11.21 -5.99
C ASN A 55 -5.54 12.45 -5.14
N ARG A 56 -4.71 12.70 -4.13
CA ARG A 56 -4.88 13.83 -3.22
C ARG A 56 -3.61 14.66 -3.18
N LYS A 57 -3.66 15.83 -3.82
CA LYS A 57 -2.50 16.71 -4.03
C LYS A 57 -2.14 17.60 -2.84
N ASP A 58 -3.04 17.72 -1.86
CA ASP A 58 -2.84 18.56 -0.68
C ASP A 58 -3.63 17.98 0.48
N PHE A 59 -3.02 17.92 1.65
CA PHE A 59 -3.64 17.49 2.89
C PHE A 59 -4.10 18.63 3.79
N SER A 60 -4.01 19.89 3.34
CA SER A 60 -4.43 21.07 4.12
C SER A 60 -5.89 21.03 4.57
N GLU A 61 -6.75 20.26 3.90
CA GLU A 61 -8.16 20.10 4.28
C GLU A 61 -8.37 19.10 5.43
N PHE A 62 -7.35 18.31 5.76
CA PHE A 62 -7.42 17.34 6.85
C PHE A 62 -6.73 17.89 8.09
N ASN A 63 -7.18 17.43 9.25
CA ASN A 63 -6.51 17.65 10.54
C ASN A 63 -5.23 16.81 10.66
N LEU A 64 -4.41 16.85 9.61
CA LEU A 64 -3.11 16.20 9.47
C LEU A 64 -1.97 17.23 9.48
N TYR A 65 -2.29 18.52 9.38
CA TYR A 65 -1.34 19.60 9.08
C TYR A 65 -0.28 19.87 10.15
N ASP A 66 -0.60 19.72 11.44
CA ASP A 66 0.39 20.00 12.49
C ASP A 66 1.61 19.08 12.32
N GLN A 67 2.85 19.59 12.38
CA GLN A 67 4.05 18.76 12.19
C GLN A 67 4.40 17.91 13.44
N ASP A 68 3.39 17.53 14.21
CA ASP A 68 3.51 16.76 15.44
C ASP A 68 3.19 15.28 15.20
N GLY A 69 3.89 14.39 15.90
CA GLY A 69 3.74 12.95 15.69
C GLY A 69 4.35 12.44 14.38
N TYR A 70 3.84 11.33 13.86
CA TYR A 70 4.28 10.69 12.60
C TYR A 70 3.16 9.90 11.93
N TYR A 71 3.31 9.64 10.64
CA TYR A 71 2.35 8.91 9.83
C TYR A 71 2.59 7.40 9.83
N THR A 72 1.51 6.62 9.88
CA THR A 72 1.49 5.18 9.58
C THR A 72 0.47 4.88 8.50
N VAL A 73 0.66 3.80 7.76
CA VAL A 73 -0.19 3.45 6.61
C VAL A 73 -0.79 2.08 6.76
N ASN A 74 -2.09 1.95 6.48
CA ASN A 74 -2.70 0.67 6.12
C ASN A 74 -3.13 0.71 4.65
N LEU A 75 -2.78 -0.31 3.88
CA LEU A 75 -3.08 -0.40 2.45
C LEU A 75 -3.83 -1.71 2.16
N THR A 76 -5.09 -1.58 1.73
CA THR A 76 -5.91 -2.67 1.21
C THR A 76 -5.92 -2.65 -0.32
N GLY A 77 -6.30 -3.75 -0.94
CA GLY A 77 -6.30 -3.92 -2.39
C GLY A 77 -5.69 -5.24 -2.81
N SER A 78 -5.71 -5.54 -4.10
CA SER A 78 -5.08 -6.75 -4.65
C SER A 78 -3.56 -6.60 -4.77
N ALA A 79 -2.87 -7.71 -5.02
CA ALA A 79 -1.49 -7.69 -5.47
C ALA A 79 -1.32 -6.74 -6.67
N GLY A 80 -0.25 -5.94 -6.66
CA GLY A 80 0.01 -4.92 -7.67
C GLY A 80 -0.60 -3.54 -7.39
N THR A 81 -1.51 -3.40 -6.40
CA THR A 81 -1.95 -2.08 -5.93
C THR A 81 -0.73 -1.25 -5.53
N MET A 82 -0.68 -0.01 -6.03
CA MET A 82 0.48 0.86 -5.92
C MET A 82 0.05 2.26 -5.48
N VAL A 83 0.78 2.80 -4.51
CA VAL A 83 0.56 4.14 -4.00
C VAL A 83 1.88 4.81 -3.66
N THR A 84 1.96 6.12 -3.83
CA THR A 84 3.11 6.93 -3.43
C THR A 84 2.67 7.99 -2.43
N LEU A 85 3.37 8.06 -1.30
CA LEU A 85 3.29 9.15 -0.34
C LEU A 85 4.39 10.16 -0.67
N TYR A 86 4.08 11.45 -0.68
CA TYR A 86 5.05 12.52 -0.96
C TYR A 86 5.16 13.47 0.23
N GLY A 87 6.38 13.93 0.51
CA GLY A 87 6.63 14.98 1.51
C GLY A 87 6.20 16.37 1.03
N ASP A 88 5.97 16.52 -0.27
CA ASP A 88 5.46 17.74 -0.88
C ASP A 88 3.99 17.65 -1.28
N ARG A 89 3.37 18.83 -1.42
CA ARG A 89 2.11 18.98 -2.13
C ARG A 89 2.32 18.80 -3.63
N GLY A 90 1.26 18.47 -4.35
CA GLY A 90 1.27 18.41 -5.82
C GLY A 90 2.08 17.26 -6.40
N PHE A 91 2.47 16.27 -5.58
CA PHE A 91 3.29 15.12 -5.98
C PHE A 91 4.73 15.48 -6.38
N ASP A 92 5.27 16.59 -5.87
CA ASP A 92 6.69 16.90 -6.02
C ASP A 92 7.54 15.89 -5.24
N THR A 93 8.73 15.63 -5.74
CA THR A 93 9.64 14.60 -5.24
C THR A 93 10.77 15.17 -4.39
N ASP A 94 10.96 16.49 -4.37
CA ASP A 94 12.09 17.16 -3.72
C ASP A 94 12.14 16.95 -2.21
N HIS A 95 10.99 16.89 -1.54
CA HIS A 95 10.89 16.57 -0.10
C HIS A 95 10.66 15.08 0.21
N GLY A 96 11.17 14.22 -0.66
CA GLY A 96 11.17 12.77 -0.46
C GLY A 96 9.82 12.13 -0.77
N TYR A 97 9.87 10.83 -1.01
CA TYR A 97 8.68 10.03 -1.31
C TYR A 97 8.89 8.57 -0.91
N LEU A 98 7.77 7.89 -0.65
CA LEU A 98 7.72 6.47 -0.39
C LEU A 98 6.72 5.84 -1.35
N VAL A 99 7.21 4.94 -2.20
CA VAL A 99 6.35 4.12 -3.06
C VAL A 99 6.11 2.79 -2.36
N ILE A 100 4.85 2.33 -2.32
CA ILE A 100 4.44 1.05 -1.76
C ILE A 100 3.72 0.26 -2.86
N VAL A 101 4.11 -0.99 -3.07
CA VAL A 101 3.50 -1.91 -4.04
C VAL A 101 3.13 -3.21 -3.35
N LYS A 102 1.84 -3.55 -3.31
CA LYS A 102 1.39 -4.83 -2.73
C LYS A 102 1.91 -6.02 -3.54
N LYS A 103 2.34 -7.08 -2.86
CA LYS A 103 2.76 -8.36 -3.48
C LYS A 103 1.71 -9.46 -3.34
N ASP A 104 0.79 -9.31 -2.39
CA ASP A 104 -0.34 -10.20 -2.16
C ASP A 104 -1.62 -9.39 -1.87
N ASP A 105 -2.75 -10.12 -1.73
CA ASP A 105 -4.08 -9.53 -1.49
C ASP A 105 -4.35 -9.25 0.01
N ARG A 106 -3.38 -9.52 0.89
CA ARG A 106 -3.54 -9.27 2.33
C ARG A 106 -3.30 -7.80 2.65
N MET A 107 -3.94 -7.25 3.66
CA MET A 107 -3.69 -5.86 4.10
C MET A 107 -2.20 -5.66 4.46
N VAL A 108 -1.64 -4.51 4.12
CA VAL A 108 -0.27 -4.14 4.47
C VAL A 108 -0.32 -3.00 5.47
N GLU A 109 0.45 -3.11 6.56
CA GLU A 109 0.70 -2.02 7.51
C GLU A 109 2.15 -1.57 7.41
N VAL A 110 2.37 -0.25 7.41
CA VAL A 110 3.68 0.38 7.46
C VAL A 110 3.72 1.33 8.65
N GLU A 111 4.43 0.93 9.70
CA GLU A 111 4.52 1.66 10.97
C GLU A 111 5.59 2.76 10.96
N ASP A 112 6.70 2.56 10.25
CA ASP A 112 7.75 3.57 10.11
C ASP A 112 8.07 3.79 8.63
N LEU A 113 7.66 4.96 8.12
CA LEU A 113 7.83 5.34 6.72
C LEU A 113 9.31 5.59 6.34
N GLU A 114 10.22 5.65 7.31
CA GLU A 114 11.64 5.95 7.11
C GLU A 114 12.56 4.75 7.39
N ALA A 115 12.02 3.59 7.77
CA ALA A 115 12.81 2.41 8.17
C ALA A 115 13.50 1.67 7.01
N PHE A 116 13.35 2.16 5.77
CA PHE A 116 13.75 1.45 4.57
C PHE A 116 15.10 1.95 4.04
N THR A 117 15.83 1.06 3.36
CA THR A 117 17.08 1.47 2.73
C THR A 117 16.81 2.43 1.56
N PRO A 118 17.43 3.62 1.55
CA PRO A 118 17.22 4.61 0.49
C PRO A 118 17.61 4.13 -0.91
N GLY A 119 16.87 4.57 -1.92
CA GLY A 119 17.26 4.49 -3.34
C GLY A 119 17.24 3.09 -3.96
N GLN A 120 16.64 2.11 -3.28
CA GLN A 120 16.47 0.76 -3.80
C GLN A 120 15.12 0.16 -3.40
N TRP A 121 14.67 -0.83 -4.16
CA TRP A 121 13.51 -1.62 -3.81
C TRP A 121 13.83 -2.56 -2.65
N VAL A 122 12.99 -2.56 -1.62
CA VAL A 122 13.07 -3.47 -0.49
C VAL A 122 11.78 -4.30 -0.45
N ASP A 123 11.91 -5.62 -0.46
CA ASP A 123 10.78 -6.53 -0.30
C ASP A 123 10.56 -6.85 1.17
N ILE A 124 9.33 -6.64 1.64
CA ILE A 124 8.87 -6.95 2.98
C ILE A 124 7.87 -8.10 2.89
N ASN A 125 8.08 -9.12 3.71
CA ASN A 125 7.20 -10.28 3.79
C ASN A 125 6.93 -10.61 5.26
N THR A 126 5.71 -10.33 5.70
CA THR A 126 5.26 -10.62 7.05
C THR A 126 4.07 -11.59 7.03
N GLN A 127 3.65 -12.01 8.23
CA GLN A 127 2.43 -12.80 8.37
C GLN A 127 1.17 -11.98 8.09
N GLU A 128 1.23 -10.65 8.22
CA GLU A 128 0.10 -9.77 7.93
C GLU A 128 -0.04 -9.48 6.43
N GLY A 129 1.07 -9.35 5.69
CA GLY A 129 1.03 -9.05 4.26
C GLY A 129 2.42 -8.95 3.62
N SER A 130 2.46 -8.89 2.29
CA SER A 130 3.72 -8.71 1.54
C SER A 130 3.66 -7.51 0.61
N TYR A 131 4.77 -6.78 0.52
CA TYR A 131 4.89 -5.58 -0.30
C TYR A 131 6.34 -5.27 -0.67
N SER A 132 6.54 -4.55 -1.77
CA SER A 132 7.80 -3.84 -2.03
C SER A 132 7.66 -2.37 -1.66
N VAL A 133 8.77 -1.77 -1.23
CA VAL A 133 8.86 -0.31 -1.09
C VAL A 133 10.08 0.25 -1.80
N PHE A 134 9.96 1.49 -2.25
CA PHE A 134 11.09 2.31 -2.67
C PHE A 134 11.02 3.63 -1.92
N TYR A 135 12.08 3.96 -1.19
CA TYR A 135 12.14 5.16 -0.36
C TYR A 135 13.20 6.14 -0.88
N ARG A 136 12.78 7.37 -1.18
CA ARG A 136 13.68 8.52 -1.38
C ARG A 136 13.59 9.42 -0.14
N PRO A 137 14.67 9.55 0.65
CA PRO A 137 14.61 10.22 1.92
C PRO A 137 14.56 11.75 1.80
N ASN A 138 13.95 12.36 2.80
CA ASN A 138 14.12 13.77 3.16
C ASN A 138 14.03 13.91 4.69
N GLN A 139 14.40 15.07 5.23
CA GLN A 139 14.41 15.29 6.68
C GLN A 139 12.98 15.23 7.24
N ASN A 140 12.75 14.34 8.20
CA ASN A 140 11.47 14.14 8.89
C ASN A 140 10.31 13.80 7.93
N PHE A 141 10.57 13.04 6.87
CA PHE A 141 9.57 12.58 5.91
C PHE A 141 8.34 11.97 6.59
N LYS A 142 8.52 11.12 7.61
CA LYS A 142 7.38 10.49 8.32
C LYS A 142 6.48 11.45 9.04
N THR A 143 6.87 12.71 9.25
CA THR A 143 6.03 13.73 9.87
C THR A 143 5.50 14.75 8.86
N ARG A 144 5.88 14.61 7.58
CA ARG A 144 5.71 15.63 6.55
C ARG A 144 4.98 15.16 5.30
N VAL A 145 4.32 13.99 5.33
CA VAL A 145 3.51 13.54 4.19
C VAL A 145 2.43 14.60 3.90
N ALA A 146 2.38 15.07 2.65
CA ALA A 146 1.55 16.19 2.24
C ALA A 146 0.69 15.90 1.00
N SER A 147 0.98 14.82 0.27
CA SER A 147 0.14 14.36 -0.83
C SER A 147 0.29 12.86 -1.10
N VAL A 148 -0.72 12.29 -1.80
CA VAL A 148 -0.80 10.87 -2.17
C VAL A 148 -1.22 10.71 -3.62
N LYS A 149 -0.50 9.84 -4.34
CA LYS A 149 -0.83 9.46 -5.71
C LYS A 149 -0.90 7.95 -5.89
N TRP A 150 -1.97 7.50 -6.51
CA TRP A 150 -2.17 6.12 -6.92
C TRP A 150 -1.48 5.80 -8.24
N GLY A 151 -1.04 4.57 -8.37
CA GLY A 151 -0.46 4.03 -9.60
C GLY A 151 0.97 4.49 -9.90
N LYS A 152 1.49 3.98 -11.02
CA LYS A 152 2.86 4.25 -11.48
C LYS A 152 2.93 5.62 -12.14
N TRP A 153 3.90 6.45 -11.72
CA TRP A 153 4.12 7.80 -12.25
C TRP A 153 5.50 8.01 -12.88
N TRP A 154 6.38 7.02 -12.79
CA TRP A 154 7.74 7.07 -13.33
C TRP A 154 7.91 6.14 -14.54
N THR A 155 9.04 6.29 -15.22
CA THR A 155 9.47 5.38 -16.30
C THR A 155 10.67 4.55 -15.86
N GLY A 156 10.84 3.37 -16.45
CA GLY A 156 11.93 2.46 -16.06
C GLY A 156 11.66 1.67 -14.77
N SER A 157 12.76 1.24 -14.14
CA SER A 157 12.76 0.33 -12.98
C SER A 157 12.61 1.04 -11.63
N ASN A 158 13.06 2.29 -11.53
CA ASN A 158 13.05 3.05 -10.27
C ASN A 158 12.24 4.35 -10.43
N PRO A 159 11.47 4.75 -9.41
CA PRO A 159 10.80 6.05 -9.36
C PRO A 159 11.76 7.23 -9.33
#